data_AF-A0AAI8KV34-F1
#
_entry.id   AF-A0AAI8KV34-F1
#
_cell.length_a   1.000
_cell.length_b   1.000
_cell.length_c   1.000
_cell.angle_alpha   90.00
_cell.angle_beta   90.00
_cell.angle_gamma   90.00
#
_symmetry.space_group_name_H-M   'P 1'
#
loop_
_entity.id
_entity.type
_entity.pdbx_description
1 polymer ?
#
loop_
_entity_poly.entity_id
_entity_poly.type
_entity_poly.pdbx_seq_one_letter_code
_entity_poly.pdbx_strand_id
1 'polypeptide(L)'
;MTVDEGISRVAVPSPETRDRVPTDLPERGEPHRQPRPGSPQDDDLAVRDIVARLAAAWPAVAETTVEALVASAFESFREAKVRAYVPILVERRVRGVLGALCRDTPSGPGNGRYEGEERK
;
A
#
# COMPACT_ATOMS: atom_id res chain seq x y z
N MET A 1 -18.89 68.58 14.47
CA MET A 1 -20.12 68.48 15.29
C MET A 1 -19.76 67.63 16.50
N THR A 2 -19.83 68.22 17.70
CA THR A 2 -19.45 67.66 19.00
C THR A 2 -20.61 67.90 19.97
N VAL A 3 -20.67 67.07 21.01
CA VAL A 3 -21.61 66.90 22.15
C VAL A 3 -22.67 65.82 21.89
N ASP A 4 -22.53 64.60 22.41
CA ASP A 4 -22.46 64.10 23.81
C ASP A 4 -23.83 63.82 24.43
N GLU A 5 -23.85 62.67 25.09
CA GLU A 5 -24.77 62.20 26.14
C GLU A 5 -25.99 61.34 25.78
N GLY A 6 -26.01 60.17 26.43
CA GLY A 6 -27.09 59.19 26.42
C GLY A 6 -26.65 57.88 27.08
N ILE A 7 -26.03 57.95 28.27
CA ILE A 7 -25.62 56.79 29.06
C ILE A 7 -26.87 56.21 29.74
N SER A 8 -27.39 55.09 29.26
CA SER A 8 -28.28 54.23 30.06
C SER A 8 -27.53 52.98 30.49
N ARG A 9 -27.01 53.03 31.73
CA ARG A 9 -26.60 51.84 32.48
C ARG A 9 -27.85 51.08 32.89
N VAL A 10 -28.00 49.85 32.42
CA VAL A 10 -28.81 48.85 33.13
C VAL A 10 -28.06 47.53 33.22
N ALA A 11 -27.75 47.21 34.48
CA ALA A 11 -27.58 45.91 35.10
C ALA A 11 -26.65 44.87 34.45
N VAL A 12 -25.49 44.67 35.09
CA VAL A 12 -24.86 43.36 35.21
C VAL A 12 -25.57 42.61 36.35
N PRO A 13 -26.13 41.41 36.08
CA PRO A 13 -26.07 40.30 37.02
C PRO A 13 -25.22 39.20 36.37
N SER A 14 -23.99 39.02 36.83
CA SER A 14 -23.62 37.93 37.74
C SER A 14 -22.85 36.87 36.95
N PRO A 15 -21.72 36.35 37.48
CA PRO A 15 -20.86 35.45 36.75
C PRO A 15 -21.47 34.04 36.73
N GLU A 16 -20.85 33.17 35.93
CA GLU A 16 -21.08 31.73 35.87
C GLU A 16 -22.17 31.27 34.90
N THR A 17 -21.75 31.05 33.66
CA THR A 17 -21.88 29.70 33.08
C THR A 17 -20.82 29.54 31.99
N ARG A 18 -20.13 28.41 32.07
CA ARG A 18 -19.06 27.96 31.19
C ARG A 18 -19.59 27.83 29.76
N ASP A 19 -19.44 28.87 28.95
CA ASP A 19 -19.69 28.71 27.51
C ASP A 19 -18.41 28.23 26.83
N ARG A 20 -18.49 26.99 26.37
CA ARG A 20 -17.42 26.22 25.74
C ARG A 20 -16.84 27.03 24.59
N VAL A 21 -15.51 27.12 24.56
CA VAL A 21 -14.78 27.31 23.31
C VAL A 21 -15.23 26.19 22.36
N PRO A 22 -15.80 26.47 21.18
CA PRO A 22 -15.96 25.46 20.15
C PRO A 22 -14.56 25.23 19.56
N THR A 23 -13.74 24.41 20.22
CA THR A 23 -12.55 23.82 19.63
C THR A 23 -13.03 22.67 18.75
N ASP A 24 -13.63 23.02 17.60
CA ASP A 24 -13.93 22.08 16.52
C ASP A 24 -13.26 22.56 15.23
N LEU A 25 -11.96 22.87 15.35
CA LEU A 25 -11.08 22.68 14.22
C LEU A 25 -10.73 21.19 14.25
N PRO A 26 -11.15 20.38 13.26
CA PRO A 26 -10.55 19.07 13.11
C PRO A 26 -9.06 19.34 12.98
N GLU A 27 -8.27 18.78 13.90
CA GLU A 27 -6.83 18.70 13.72
C GLU A 27 -6.63 18.29 12.28
N ARG A 28 -6.03 19.18 11.47
CA ARG A 28 -5.66 18.85 10.11
C ARG A 28 -4.81 17.60 10.29
N GLY A 29 -5.40 16.44 10.00
CA GLY A 29 -4.76 15.15 10.18
C GLY A 29 -3.38 15.32 9.60
N GLU A 30 -2.37 15.13 10.46
CA GLU A 30 -0.98 15.26 10.05
C GLU A 30 -0.88 14.62 8.67
N PRO A 31 -0.38 15.34 7.64
CA PRO A 31 -0.30 14.76 6.31
C PRO A 31 0.43 13.45 6.52
N HIS A 32 -0.27 12.32 6.34
CA HIS A 32 0.21 11.00 6.71
C HIS A 32 1.65 10.92 6.22
N ARG A 33 2.59 11.10 7.15
CA ARG A 33 3.99 11.18 6.78
C ARG A 33 4.32 9.75 6.52
N GLN A 34 4.11 9.32 5.28
CA GLN A 34 4.52 8.02 4.83
C GLN A 34 5.97 7.87 5.32
N PRO A 35 6.28 6.80 6.08
CA PRO A 35 7.64 6.54 6.53
C PRO A 35 8.53 6.77 5.32
N ARG A 36 9.52 7.68 5.42
CA ARG A 36 10.33 8.07 4.27
C ARG A 36 10.98 6.79 3.74
N PRO A 37 10.49 6.21 2.63
CA PRO A 37 10.86 4.86 2.28
C PRO A 37 12.30 4.88 1.78
N GLY A 38 13.08 3.88 2.20
CA GLY A 38 14.42 3.67 1.68
C GLY A 38 15.51 3.48 2.72
N SER A 39 15.16 3.22 3.99
CA SER A 39 16.10 2.58 4.91
C SER A 39 16.03 1.05 4.75
N PRO A 40 17.11 0.31 5.05
CA PRO A 40 17.08 -1.16 5.03
C PRO A 40 16.03 -1.79 5.94
N GLN A 41 15.67 -1.14 7.05
CA GLN A 41 14.62 -1.63 7.96
C GLN A 41 13.21 -1.48 7.37
N ASP A 42 12.97 -0.43 6.56
CA ASP A 42 11.72 -0.29 5.81
C ASP A 42 11.59 -1.37 4.73
N ASP A 43 12.72 -1.82 4.18
CA ASP A 43 12.73 -2.88 3.17
C ASP A 43 12.24 -4.22 3.75
N ASP A 44 12.59 -4.58 4.99
CA ASP A 44 12.12 -5.83 5.62
C ASP A 44 10.62 -5.84 5.88
N LEU A 45 10.04 -4.68 6.21
CA LEU A 45 8.58 -4.54 6.33
C LEU A 45 7.91 -4.60 4.95
N ALA A 46 8.51 -3.96 3.95
CA ALA A 46 8.02 -3.99 2.58
C ALA A 46 8.08 -5.40 1.96
N VAL A 47 9.15 -6.17 2.22
CA VAL A 47 9.29 -7.57 1.80
C VAL A 47 8.14 -8.40 2.35
N ARG A 48 7.88 -8.34 3.66
CA ARG A 48 6.81 -9.10 4.30
C ARG A 48 5.42 -8.74 3.77
N ASP A 49 5.15 -7.44 3.59
CA ASP A 49 3.89 -6.98 3.00
C ASP A 49 3.70 -7.46 1.54
N ILE A 50 4.75 -7.38 0.73
CA ILE A 50 4.73 -7.87 -0.66
C ILE A 50 4.48 -9.38 -0.69
N VAL A 51 5.17 -10.16 0.14
CA VAL A 51 4.97 -11.63 0.20
C VAL A 51 3.53 -11.95 0.58
N ALA A 52 2.97 -11.31 1.60
CA ALA A 52 1.58 -11.53 2.01
C ALA A 52 0.59 -11.20 0.88
N ARG A 53 0.76 -10.06 0.20
CA ARG A 53 -0.10 -9.66 -0.93
C ARG A 53 0.02 -10.60 -2.14
N LEU A 54 1.22 -11.06 -2.45
CA LEU A 54 1.46 -11.98 -3.56
C LEU A 54 0.96 -13.40 -3.24
N ALA A 55 1.21 -13.93 -2.04
CA ALA A 55 0.70 -15.24 -1.64
C ALA A 55 -0.84 -15.28 -1.69
N ALA A 56 -1.51 -14.20 -1.25
CA ALA A 56 -2.97 -14.08 -1.33
C ALA A 56 -3.49 -14.02 -2.77
N ALA A 57 -2.74 -13.38 -3.69
CA ALA A 57 -3.16 -13.22 -5.08
C ALA A 57 -2.82 -14.44 -5.98
N TRP A 58 -1.84 -15.26 -5.59
CA TRP A 58 -1.44 -16.49 -6.30
C TRP A 58 -1.56 -17.73 -5.39
N PRO A 59 -2.79 -18.13 -4.99
CA PRO A 59 -2.99 -19.25 -4.06
C PRO A 59 -2.55 -20.61 -4.62
N ALA A 60 -2.33 -20.73 -5.93
CA ALA A 60 -1.80 -21.93 -6.58
C ALA A 60 -0.27 -22.09 -6.44
N VAL A 61 0.44 -21.06 -5.95
CA VAL A 61 1.88 -21.06 -5.77
C VAL A 61 2.20 -21.13 -4.28
N ALA A 62 3.13 -22.00 -3.88
CA ALA A 62 3.53 -22.13 -2.48
C ALA A 62 4.12 -20.81 -1.96
N GLU A 63 3.72 -20.42 -0.75
CA GLU A 63 4.20 -19.18 -0.10
C GLU A 63 5.74 -19.10 -0.03
N THR A 64 6.39 -20.22 0.26
CA THR A 64 7.87 -20.33 0.29
C THR A 64 8.51 -20.02 -1.07
N THR A 65 7.81 -20.34 -2.17
CA THR A 65 8.28 -19.98 -3.53
C THR A 65 8.11 -18.49 -3.79
N VAL A 66 6.99 -17.92 -3.35
CA VAL A 66 6.75 -16.47 -3.44
C VAL A 66 7.80 -15.70 -2.64
N GLU A 67 8.08 -16.13 -1.41
CA GLU A 67 9.12 -15.56 -0.54
C GLU A 67 10.49 -15.60 -1.20
N ALA A 68 10.89 -16.76 -1.74
CA ALA A 68 12.17 -16.91 -2.44
C ALA A 68 12.30 -15.99 -3.67
N LEU A 69 11.21 -15.84 -4.45
CA LEU A 69 11.18 -14.95 -5.61
C LEU A 69 11.30 -13.47 -5.20
N VAL A 70 10.60 -13.07 -4.13
CA VAL A 70 10.66 -11.70 -3.59
C VAL A 70 12.06 -11.41 -3.05
N ALA A 71 12.63 -12.31 -2.25
CA ALA A 71 13.98 -12.16 -1.70
C ALA A 71 15.04 -12.05 -2.81
N SER A 72 14.98 -12.94 -3.82
CA SER A 72 15.87 -12.89 -4.98
C SER A 72 15.74 -11.59 -5.78
N ALA A 73 14.51 -11.10 -5.95
CA ALA A 73 14.25 -9.84 -6.64
C ALA A 73 14.77 -8.64 -5.84
N PHE A 74 14.59 -8.61 -4.51
CA PHE A 74 15.14 -7.57 -3.64
C PHE A 74 16.66 -7.54 -3.68
N GLU A 75 17.31 -8.70 -3.66
CA GLU A 75 18.77 -8.77 -3.68
C GLU A 75 19.37 -8.27 -5.01
N SER A 76 18.60 -8.37 -6.10
CA SER A 76 18.98 -7.72 -7.37
C SER A 76 19.07 -6.19 -7.28
N PHE A 77 18.47 -5.57 -6.25
CA PHE A 77 18.49 -4.13 -5.99
C PHE A 77 19.34 -3.76 -4.76
N ARG A 78 20.23 -4.64 -4.29
CA ARG A 78 21.06 -4.37 -3.09
C ARG A 78 21.93 -3.10 -3.24
N GLU A 79 22.38 -2.81 -4.46
CA GLU A 79 23.27 -1.67 -4.78
C GLU A 79 22.47 -0.43 -5.23
N ALA A 80 21.13 -0.47 -5.16
CA ALA A 80 20.29 0.63 -5.60
C ALA A 80 20.46 1.87 -4.70
N LYS A 81 20.89 2.99 -5.30
CA LYS A 81 21.08 4.26 -4.59
C LYS A 81 19.77 4.88 -4.08
N VAL A 82 18.65 4.61 -4.76
CA VAL A 82 17.32 5.12 -4.40
C VAL A 82 16.42 3.94 -4.05
N ARG A 83 16.28 3.66 -2.75
CA ARG A 83 15.55 2.48 -2.27
C ARG A 83 14.03 2.68 -2.16
N ALA A 84 13.56 3.93 -2.16
CA ALA A 84 12.13 4.29 -2.11
C ALA A 84 11.25 3.57 -3.16
N TYR A 85 11.83 3.20 -4.32
CA TYR A 85 11.11 2.54 -5.41
C TYR A 85 11.35 1.04 -5.51
N VAL A 86 12.30 0.49 -4.73
CA VAL A 86 12.67 -0.93 -4.79
C VAL A 86 11.46 -1.84 -4.53
N PRO A 87 10.60 -1.60 -3.51
CA PRO A 87 9.42 -2.44 -3.28
C PRO A 87 8.49 -2.55 -4.50
N ILE A 88 8.23 -1.43 -5.17
CA ILE A 88 7.35 -1.37 -6.34
C ILE A 88 7.95 -2.16 -7.53
N LEU A 89 9.26 -2.01 -7.74
CA LEU A 89 9.97 -2.71 -8.82
C LEU A 89 10.02 -4.23 -8.57
N VAL A 90 10.27 -4.62 -7.32
CA VAL A 90 10.26 -6.03 -6.91
C VAL A 90 8.89 -6.65 -7.11
N GLU A 91 7.83 -6.04 -6.58
CA GLU A 91 6.47 -6.54 -6.72
C GLU A 91 6.11 -6.73 -8.21
N ARG A 92 6.39 -5.73 -9.04
CA ARG A 92 6.14 -5.81 -10.49
C ARG A 92 6.90 -6.96 -11.15
N ARG A 93 8.18 -7.17 -10.81
CA ARG A 93 8.99 -8.25 -11.37
C ARG A 93 8.43 -9.62 -10.99
N VAL A 94 8.12 -9.82 -9.71
CA VAL A 94 7.61 -11.11 -9.21
C VAL A 94 6.24 -11.42 -9.80
N ARG A 95 5.34 -10.42 -9.91
CA ARG A 95 4.05 -10.60 -10.62
C ARG A 95 4.22 -11.08 -12.05
N GLY A 96 5.22 -10.58 -12.77
CA GLY A 96 5.54 -11.04 -14.13
C GLY A 96 5.95 -12.51 -14.16
N VAL A 97 6.81 -12.94 -13.22
CA VAL A 97 7.24 -14.34 -13.09
C VAL A 97 6.08 -15.26 -12.72
N LEU A 98 5.31 -14.92 -11.68
CA LEU A 98 4.15 -15.71 -11.24
C LEU A 98 3.07 -15.79 -12.33
N GLY A 99 2.84 -14.69 -13.07
CA GLY A 99 1.92 -14.66 -14.20
C GLY A 99 2.34 -15.60 -15.34
N ALA A 100 3.64 -15.74 -15.61
CA ALA A 100 4.15 -16.71 -16.57
C ALA A 100 3.97 -18.15 -16.06
N LEU A 101 4.36 -18.43 -14.81
CA LEU A 101 4.23 -19.76 -14.20
C LEU A 101 2.78 -20.28 -14.19
N CYS A 102 1.81 -19.44 -13.85
CA CYS A 102 0.39 -19.82 -13.87
C CYS A 102 -0.20 -19.92 -15.28
N ARG A 103 0.39 -19.28 -16.28
CA ARG A 103 0.00 -19.48 -17.68
C ARG A 103 0.54 -20.82 -18.21
N ASP A 104 1.71 -21.22 -17.74
CA ASP A 104 2.41 -22.44 -18.20
C ASP A 104 1.90 -23.73 -17.55
N THR A 105 0.92 -23.68 -16.64
CA THR A 105 0.20 -24.90 -16.22
C THR A 105 -0.52 -25.48 -17.44
N PRO A 106 -0.08 -26.65 -17.99
CA PRO A 106 -0.72 -27.24 -19.14
C PRO A 106 -2.10 -27.74 -18.71
N SER A 107 -3.12 -26.91 -18.92
CA SER A 107 -4.52 -27.28 -18.72
C SER A 107 -4.91 -28.25 -19.85
N GLY A 108 -4.81 -29.55 -19.54
CA GLY A 108 -5.49 -30.63 -20.25
C GLY A 108 -4.65 -31.38 -21.28
N PRO A 109 -4.70 -32.73 -21.30
CA PRO A 109 -4.27 -33.49 -22.45
C PRO A 109 -5.29 -33.25 -23.56
N GLY A 110 -4.99 -32.30 -24.45
CA GLY A 110 -5.53 -32.31 -25.80
C GLY A 110 -5.01 -33.57 -26.48
N ASN A 111 -5.65 -34.71 -26.21
CA ASN A 111 -5.51 -35.92 -27.01
C ASN A 111 -6.10 -35.61 -28.39
N GLY A 112 -5.28 -34.92 -29.18
CA GLY A 112 -5.45 -34.74 -30.60
C GLY A 112 -5.55 -36.11 -31.21
N ARG A 113 -6.77 -36.43 -31.62
CA ARG A 113 -7.08 -37.50 -32.55
C ARG A 113 -6.26 -37.25 -33.81
N TYR A 114 -5.20 -38.03 -33.99
CA TYR A 114 -4.52 -38.24 -35.27
C TYR A 114 -4.07 -39.69 -35.32
N GLU A 115 -5.04 -40.60 -35.46
CA GLU A 115 -4.78 -41.84 -36.19
C GLU A 115 -5.24 -41.59 -37.63
N GLY A 116 -4.40 -40.82 -38.33
CA GLY A 116 -4.42 -40.72 -39.78
C GLY A 116 -3.62 -41.89 -40.33
N GLU A 117 -4.36 -42.86 -40.84
CA GLU A 117 -4.02 -43.88 -41.82
C GLU A 117 -2.76 -43.65 -42.66
N GLU A 118 -1.72 -44.47 -42.47
CA GLU A 118 -0.60 -44.61 -43.42
C GLU A 118 -0.14 -46.09 -43.53
N ARG A 119 -0.83 -46.81 -44.42
CA ARG A 119 -0.28 -47.72 -45.46
C ARG A 119 0.93 -48.61 -45.11
N LYS A 120 0.73 -49.93 -45.05
CA LYS A 120 1.50 -50.90 -45.85
C LYS A 120 0.76 -52.20 -46.09
#